data_AF-A0A9P8BB31-F1
#
_entry.id   AF-A0A9P8BB31-F1
#
_cell.length_a   1.000
_cell.length_b   1.000
_cell.length_c   1.000
_cell.angle_alpha   90.00
_cell.angle_beta   90.00
_cell.angle_gamma   90.00
#
_symmetry.space_group_name_H-M   'P 1'
#
loop_
_entity.id
_entity.type
_entity.pdbx_description
1 polymer ?
#
loop_
_entity_poly.entity_id
_entity_poly.type
_entity_poly.pdbx_seq_one_letter_code
_entity_poly.pdbx_strand_id
1 'polypeptide(L)'
;MDSKTTIPKRKASRPKKKRKIHSSSADEHAENTGEVDPDSNMNTRASSSSGDRSVVRPDYLQTLPFETLAEVLSYSSLLAILSVTRCSRWLCQTLTQPDAAVIWKNARARCTSGSIPDPPPNLPEPAYAAALFDGGCCSVSATYNDSDPKTF
;
A
#
# COMPACT_ATOMS: atom_id res chain seq x y z
N MET A 1 5.00 -34.32 -44.04
CA MET A 1 3.56 -34.04 -44.15
C MET A 1 3.13 -33.17 -42.98
N ASP A 2 2.83 -31.91 -43.27
CA ASP A 2 1.65 -31.18 -42.75
C ASP A 2 1.51 -30.94 -41.23
N SER A 3 2.20 -29.90 -40.77
CA SER A 3 1.94 -29.24 -39.48
C SER A 3 0.57 -28.56 -39.45
N LYS A 4 -0.22 -28.71 -38.37
CA LYS A 4 -1.45 -27.94 -38.15
C LYS A 4 -1.62 -27.45 -36.70
N THR A 5 -0.91 -26.36 -36.38
CA THR A 5 -1.15 -25.51 -35.20
C THR A 5 -2.59 -24.98 -35.21
N THR A 6 -3.30 -25.05 -34.07
CA THR A 6 -4.66 -24.51 -33.92
C THR A 6 -4.72 -23.52 -32.75
N ILE A 7 -5.04 -22.25 -33.03
CA ILE A 7 -5.12 -21.17 -32.04
C ILE A 7 -6.58 -20.69 -31.89
N PRO A 8 -7.24 -20.87 -30.74
CA PRO A 8 -8.61 -20.40 -30.53
C PRO A 8 -8.68 -18.90 -30.19
N LYS A 9 -8.98 -18.11 -31.23
CA LYS A 9 -9.57 -16.75 -31.26
C LYS A 9 -9.85 -16.05 -29.90
N ARG A 10 -9.20 -14.89 -29.70
CA ARG A 10 -9.67 -13.81 -28.80
C ARG A 10 -11.13 -13.45 -29.11
N LYS A 11 -11.95 -13.19 -28.08
CA LYS A 11 -13.23 -12.46 -28.19
C LYS A 11 -13.08 -11.06 -27.59
N ALA A 12 -13.69 -10.07 -28.22
CA ALA A 12 -13.78 -8.70 -27.70
C ALA A 12 -15.26 -8.26 -27.66
N SER A 13 -15.66 -7.52 -26.63
CA SER A 13 -16.88 -6.72 -26.65
C SER A 13 -16.83 -5.57 -25.64
N ARG A 14 -17.77 -4.64 -25.79
CA ARG A 14 -17.96 -3.37 -25.05
C ARG A 14 -19.17 -3.55 -24.07
N PRO A 15 -19.69 -2.54 -23.34
CA PRO A 15 -19.35 -1.11 -23.27
C PRO A 15 -19.26 -0.51 -21.84
N LYS A 16 -19.01 0.81 -21.78
CA LYS A 16 -18.97 1.62 -20.53
C LYS A 16 -20.38 1.88 -20.00
N LYS A 17 -20.63 1.73 -18.68
CA LYS A 17 -21.89 2.11 -18.02
C LYS A 17 -21.74 3.39 -17.18
N LYS A 18 -22.12 4.53 -17.77
CA LYS A 18 -22.14 5.86 -17.14
C LYS A 18 -23.28 5.93 -16.10
N ARG A 19 -22.97 5.99 -14.80
CA ARG A 19 -23.99 6.28 -13.76
C ARG A 19 -24.22 7.79 -13.66
N LYS A 20 -25.45 8.16 -13.33
CA LYS A 20 -25.99 9.53 -13.42
C LYS A 20 -25.87 10.23 -12.05
N ILE A 21 -25.50 11.51 -12.07
CA ILE A 21 -25.60 12.39 -10.90
C ILE A 21 -27.07 12.77 -10.73
N HIS A 22 -27.58 12.71 -9.50
CA HIS A 22 -28.92 13.18 -9.14
C HIS A 22 -28.78 14.32 -8.13
N SER A 23 -29.53 15.40 -8.33
CA SER A 23 -29.39 16.67 -7.62
C SER A 23 -30.76 17.25 -7.29
N SER A 24 -31.03 17.37 -5.99
CA SER A 24 -32.23 17.96 -5.35
C SER A 24 -31.84 18.13 -3.86
N SER A 25 -31.86 19.30 -3.21
CA SER A 25 -32.75 20.48 -3.29
C SER A 25 -34.21 20.11 -3.02
N ALA A 26 -34.84 20.54 -1.93
CA ALA A 26 -34.36 21.19 -0.70
C ALA A 26 -35.32 20.74 0.45
N ASP A 27 -35.52 21.31 1.65
CA ASP A 27 -35.14 22.56 2.34
C ASP A 27 -34.74 22.17 3.82
N GLU A 28 -34.85 22.90 4.94
CA GLU A 28 -35.38 24.24 5.30
C GLU A 28 -34.71 24.79 6.60
N HIS A 29 -35.41 25.50 7.50
CA HIS A 29 -34.82 26.22 8.66
C HIS A 29 -34.54 25.41 9.94
N ALA A 30 -33.49 25.82 10.66
CA ALA A 30 -33.47 25.88 12.12
C ALA A 30 -32.59 27.05 12.59
N GLU A 31 -33.12 27.89 13.48
CA GLU A 31 -32.46 29.08 14.03
C GLU A 31 -31.69 28.75 15.32
N ASN A 32 -30.47 29.26 15.48
CA ASN A 32 -29.78 29.27 16.78
C ASN A 32 -28.76 30.41 16.86
N THR A 33 -29.11 31.48 17.57
CA THR A 33 -28.24 32.61 17.89
C THR A 33 -27.55 32.41 19.23
N GLY A 34 -26.21 32.46 19.24
CA GLY A 34 -25.40 32.31 20.45
C GLY A 34 -24.04 32.96 20.34
N GLU A 35 -23.92 34.18 20.87
CA GLU A 35 -22.67 34.72 21.43
C GLU A 35 -22.32 33.91 22.72
N VAL A 36 -21.10 33.82 23.26
CA VAL A 36 -19.82 34.53 23.11
C VAL A 36 -18.67 33.46 23.04
N ASP A 37 -17.34 33.69 23.06
CA ASP A 37 -16.49 34.85 23.40
C ASP A 37 -15.16 34.77 22.58
N PRO A 38 -14.51 35.88 22.17
CA PRO A 38 -13.45 35.85 21.15
C PRO A 38 -12.01 36.03 21.69
N ASP A 39 -11.58 35.32 22.74
CA ASP A 39 -10.13 35.20 23.02
C ASP A 39 -9.69 33.87 23.68
N SER A 40 -8.87 33.11 22.97
CA SER A 40 -7.98 32.09 23.56
C SER A 40 -6.78 31.81 22.64
N ASN A 41 -6.05 32.86 22.24
CA ASN A 41 -4.84 32.72 21.41
C ASN A 41 -3.67 32.11 22.21
N MET A 42 -3.61 30.78 22.35
CA MET A 42 -2.39 30.10 22.80
C MET A 42 -2.30 28.61 22.39
N ASN A 43 -1.84 28.36 21.15
CA ASN A 43 -0.97 27.19 20.90
C ASN A 43 -0.12 27.35 19.64
N THR A 44 0.60 28.48 19.55
CA THR A 44 1.79 28.60 18.70
C THR A 44 2.87 27.64 19.24
N ARG A 45 2.73 26.35 18.95
CA ARG A 45 3.85 25.40 19.10
C ARG A 45 5.00 25.96 18.30
N ALA A 46 6.09 26.31 18.99
CA ALA A 46 7.31 26.73 18.36
C ALA A 46 7.86 25.54 17.55
N SER A 47 7.48 25.49 16.27
CA SER A 47 8.25 24.80 15.25
C SER A 47 9.60 25.49 15.18
N SER A 48 10.53 25.01 16.02
CA SER A 48 11.87 25.56 16.16
C SER A 48 12.51 25.59 14.78
N SER A 49 12.59 26.79 14.20
CA SER A 49 13.12 27.02 12.87
C SER A 49 14.64 26.98 12.88
N SER A 50 15.19 25.85 13.35
CA SER A 50 16.52 25.38 13.00
C SER A 50 16.58 25.37 11.48
N GLY A 51 17.25 26.39 10.92
CA GLY A 51 17.32 26.65 9.48
C GLY A 51 18.22 25.66 8.75
N ASP A 52 18.05 24.36 9.00
CA ASP A 52 18.58 23.33 8.13
C ASP A 52 17.94 23.52 6.75
N ARG A 53 18.75 24.01 5.81
CA ARG A 53 18.41 24.01 4.38
C ARG A 53 18.52 22.58 3.90
N SER A 54 17.56 21.75 4.28
CA SER A 54 17.48 20.35 3.91
C SER A 54 17.56 20.25 2.39
N VAL A 55 18.73 19.86 1.87
CA VAL A 55 18.98 19.79 0.43
C VAL A 55 17.99 18.78 -0.13
N VAL A 56 17.00 19.27 -0.89
CA VAL A 56 15.90 18.46 -1.41
C VAL A 56 16.48 17.40 -2.33
N ARG A 57 16.65 16.19 -1.80
CA ARG A 57 17.18 15.06 -2.56
C ARG A 57 16.13 14.65 -3.60
N PRO A 58 16.49 14.50 -4.87
CA PRO A 58 15.54 14.07 -5.90
C PRO A 58 15.02 12.67 -5.59
N ASP A 59 13.71 12.46 -5.77
CA ASP A 59 13.10 11.13 -5.67
C ASP A 59 13.28 10.37 -6.99
N TYR A 60 14.29 9.51 -7.01
CA TYR A 60 14.58 8.66 -8.16
C TYR A 60 13.51 7.58 -8.39
N LEU A 61 12.76 7.14 -7.36
CA LEU A 61 11.71 6.12 -7.53
C LEU A 61 10.50 6.68 -8.29
N GLN A 62 10.14 7.94 -8.02
CA GLN A 62 9.09 8.65 -8.78
C GLN A 62 9.51 8.98 -10.23
N THR A 63 10.80 8.87 -10.55
CA THR A 63 11.34 9.11 -11.90
C THR A 63 11.37 7.84 -12.77
N LEU A 64 11.24 6.65 -12.17
CA LEU A 64 11.27 5.38 -12.90
C LEU A 64 9.94 5.07 -13.62
N PRO A 65 9.97 4.43 -14.80
CA PRO A 65 8.79 3.80 -15.38
C PRO A 65 8.20 2.75 -14.44
N PHE A 66 6.87 2.62 -14.44
CA PHE A 66 6.16 1.67 -13.57
C PHE A 66 6.66 0.23 -13.71
N GLU A 67 6.94 -0.25 -14.92
CA GLU A 67 7.49 -1.59 -15.18
C GLU A 67 8.84 -1.81 -14.46
N THR A 68 9.72 -0.80 -14.46
CA THR A 68 11.03 -0.88 -13.78
C THR A 68 10.86 -0.88 -12.26
N LEU A 69 9.91 -0.10 -11.74
CA LEU A 69 9.55 -0.13 -10.32
C LEU A 69 8.92 -1.48 -9.92
N ALA A 70 8.09 -2.07 -10.78
CA ALA A 70 7.42 -3.35 -10.57
C ALA A 70 8.39 -4.55 -10.60
N GLU A 71 9.46 -4.45 -11.38
CA GLU A 71 10.55 -5.43 -11.40
C GLU A 71 11.45 -5.31 -10.17
N VAL A 72 11.80 -4.09 -9.72
CA VAL A 72 12.66 -3.85 -8.53
C VAL A 72 11.92 -4.05 -7.20
N LEU A 73 10.60 -3.88 -7.17
CA LEU A 73 9.75 -4.27 -6.04
C LEU A 73 9.23 -5.71 -6.17
N SER A 74 9.37 -6.33 -7.34
CA SER A 74 9.68 -7.76 -7.39
C SER A 74 11.10 -8.00 -6.83
N TYR A 75 11.46 -9.27 -6.57
CA TYR A 75 12.61 -9.71 -5.74
C TYR A 75 12.60 -9.25 -4.27
N SER A 76 12.04 -8.08 -3.95
CA SER A 76 11.84 -7.56 -2.60
C SER A 76 10.87 -8.42 -1.76
N SER A 77 11.00 -8.34 -0.43
CA SER A 77 10.12 -9.04 0.51
C SER A 77 8.78 -8.32 0.68
N LEU A 78 7.72 -9.07 1.02
CA LEU A 78 6.36 -8.54 1.13
C LEU A 78 6.22 -7.43 2.20
N LEU A 79 7.01 -7.51 3.27
CA LEU A 79 7.15 -6.48 4.32
C LEU A 79 7.93 -5.25 3.83
N ALA A 80 8.98 -5.42 3.03
CA ALA A 80 9.73 -4.30 2.46
C ALA A 80 8.85 -3.48 1.49
N ILE A 81 8.04 -4.14 0.67
CA ILE A 81 7.08 -3.48 -0.23
C ILE A 81 6.03 -2.70 0.58
N LEU A 82 5.48 -3.30 1.64
CA LEU A 82 4.57 -2.61 2.57
C LEU A 82 5.21 -1.37 3.22
N SER A 83 6.49 -1.44 3.57
CA SER A 83 7.23 -0.29 4.09
C SER A 83 7.37 0.80 3.02
N VAL A 84 7.77 0.43 1.80
CA VAL A 84 7.90 1.34 0.64
C VAL A 84 6.56 2.03 0.32
N THR A 85 5.42 1.35 0.41
CA THR A 85 4.11 2.00 0.16
C THR A 85 3.79 3.09 1.18
N ARG A 86 4.31 3.01 2.41
CA ARG A 86 4.08 3.99 3.47
C ARG A 86 5.08 5.15 3.44
N CYS A 87 6.21 5.00 2.77
CA CYS A 87 7.25 6.03 2.64
C CYS A 87 6.80 7.28 1.86
N SER A 88 5.89 7.16 0.89
CA SER A 88 5.36 8.34 0.18
C SER A 88 3.92 8.15 -0.30
N ARG A 89 3.18 9.26 -0.41
CA ARG A 89 1.79 9.25 -0.91
C ARG A 89 1.68 8.76 -2.35
N TRP A 90 2.68 9.02 -3.18
CA TRP A 90 2.75 8.51 -4.56
C TRP A 90 2.97 6.99 -4.57
N LEU A 91 3.94 6.48 -3.78
CA LEU A 91 4.19 5.05 -3.65
C LEU A 91 2.95 4.31 -3.13
N CYS A 92 2.26 4.88 -2.13
CA CYS A 92 0.97 4.38 -1.63
C CYS A 92 -0.07 4.27 -2.75
N GLN A 93 -0.29 5.35 -3.50
CA GLN A 93 -1.30 5.39 -4.57
C GLN A 93 -0.98 4.44 -5.71
N THR A 94 0.28 4.40 -6.18
CA THR A 94 0.77 3.54 -7.26
C THR A 94 0.70 2.06 -6.88
N LEU A 95 1.24 1.69 -5.72
CA LEU A 95 1.38 0.28 -5.31
C LEU A 95 0.08 -0.33 -4.75
N THR A 96 -0.97 0.49 -4.56
CA THR A 96 -2.33 0.04 -4.22
C THR A 96 -3.23 -0.11 -5.46
N GLN A 97 -2.78 0.28 -6.66
CA GLN A 97 -3.55 0.03 -7.89
C GLN A 97 -3.65 -1.47 -8.21
N PRO A 98 -4.72 -1.91 -8.92
CA PRO A 98 -4.85 -3.30 -9.36
C PRO A 98 -3.68 -3.75 -10.26
N ASP A 99 -3.10 -2.83 -11.04
CA ASP A 99 -1.96 -3.11 -11.92
C ASP A 99 -0.70 -3.50 -11.12
N ALA A 100 -0.55 -2.95 -9.90
CA ALA A 100 0.53 -3.30 -8.97
C ALA A 100 0.33 -4.65 -8.27
N ALA A 101 -0.84 -5.30 -8.38
CA ALA A 101 -1.11 -6.57 -7.70
C ALA A 101 -0.16 -7.71 -8.12
N VAL A 102 0.45 -7.62 -9.31
CA VAL A 102 1.49 -8.56 -9.78
C VAL A 102 2.75 -8.49 -8.91
N ILE A 103 3.15 -7.29 -8.47
CA ILE A 103 4.33 -7.06 -7.61
C ILE A 103 4.17 -7.84 -6.30
N TRP A 104 3.05 -7.65 -5.63
CA TRP A 104 2.72 -8.31 -4.37
C TRP A 104 2.61 -9.82 -4.51
N LYS A 105 1.96 -10.32 -5.57
CA LYS A 105 1.86 -11.77 -5.85
C LYS A 105 3.22 -12.40 -6.05
N ASN A 106 4.08 -11.77 -6.85
CA ASN A 106 5.43 -12.24 -7.10
C ASN A 106 6.27 -12.25 -5.81
N ALA A 107 6.13 -11.23 -4.96
CA ALA A 107 6.83 -11.14 -3.69
C ALA A 107 6.31 -12.16 -2.65
N ARG A 108 4.99 -12.40 -2.62
CA ARG A 108 4.34 -13.42 -1.80
C ARG A 108 4.81 -14.83 -2.19
N ALA A 109 4.89 -15.12 -3.49
CA ALA A 109 5.42 -16.37 -4.02
C ALA A 109 6.92 -16.61 -3.74
N ARG A 110 7.68 -15.56 -3.40
CA ARG A 110 9.10 -15.62 -3.01
C ARG A 110 9.32 -15.62 -1.49
N CYS A 111 8.28 -15.69 -0.66
CA CYS A 111 8.46 -15.68 0.78
C CYS A 111 9.06 -17.01 1.28
N THR A 112 10.32 -16.97 1.73
CA THR A 112 11.04 -18.15 2.25
C THR A 112 10.50 -18.66 3.59
N SER A 113 9.81 -17.81 4.36
CA SER A 113 9.32 -18.12 5.71
C SER A 113 8.12 -19.07 5.77
N GLY A 114 7.61 -19.51 4.61
CA GLY A 114 6.46 -20.39 4.47
C GLY A 114 5.57 -19.98 3.30
N SER A 115 4.76 -20.91 2.81
CA SER A 115 3.78 -20.61 1.75
C SER A 115 2.66 -19.74 2.32
N ILE A 116 2.70 -18.43 2.03
CA ILE A 116 1.64 -17.50 2.42
C ILE A 116 0.41 -17.80 1.54
N PRO A 117 -0.75 -18.17 2.14
CA PRO A 117 -1.94 -18.52 1.37
C PRO A 117 -2.48 -17.34 0.56
N ASP A 118 -3.31 -17.62 -0.44
CA ASP A 118 -3.95 -16.57 -1.24
C ASP A 118 -4.89 -15.70 -0.41
N PRO A 119 -4.96 -14.38 -0.68
CA PRO A 119 -5.89 -13.49 0.00
C PRO A 119 -7.35 -13.93 -0.28
N PRO A 120 -8.25 -13.80 0.72
CA PRO A 120 -9.66 -14.09 0.52
C PRO A 120 -10.26 -13.18 -0.57
N PRO A 121 -11.30 -13.65 -1.29
CA PRO A 121 -11.95 -12.86 -2.32
C PRO A 121 -12.44 -11.52 -1.73
N ASN A 122 -12.19 -10.44 -2.47
CA ASN A 122 -12.39 -9.02 -2.11
C ASN A 122 -11.31 -8.37 -1.21
N LEU A 123 -10.30 -9.09 -0.70
CA LEU A 123 -9.15 -8.45 -0.01
C LEU A 123 -8.01 -8.19 -1.01
N PRO A 124 -7.59 -6.93 -1.24
CA PRO A 124 -6.48 -6.63 -2.14
C PRO A 124 -5.13 -6.95 -1.47
N GLU A 125 -4.15 -7.43 -2.26
CA GLU A 125 -2.84 -7.87 -1.76
C GLU A 125 -2.11 -6.87 -0.83
N PRO A 126 -2.13 -5.52 -1.04
CA PRO A 126 -1.56 -4.56 -0.09
C PRO A 126 -2.21 -4.61 1.31
N ALA A 127 -3.55 -4.74 1.37
CA ALA A 127 -4.28 -4.80 2.63
C ALA A 127 -4.09 -6.17 3.31
N TYR A 128 -3.91 -7.23 2.52
CA TYR A 128 -3.53 -8.54 3.03
C TYR A 128 -2.11 -8.54 3.62
N ALA A 129 -1.13 -7.92 2.94
CA ALA A 129 0.21 -7.73 3.48
C ALA A 129 0.20 -6.89 4.76
N ALA A 130 -0.63 -5.84 4.83
CA ALA A 130 -0.83 -5.09 6.08
C ALA A 130 -1.41 -5.99 7.19
N ALA A 131 -2.42 -6.81 6.92
CA ALA A 131 -2.97 -7.74 7.89
C ALA A 131 -1.96 -8.81 8.39
N LEU A 132 -0.94 -9.14 7.58
CA LEU A 132 0.12 -10.09 7.93
C LEU A 132 1.29 -9.47 8.71
N PHE A 133 1.64 -8.20 8.46
CA PHE A 133 2.88 -7.59 8.96
C PHE A 133 2.72 -6.29 9.77
N ASP A 134 1.54 -5.64 9.75
CA ASP A 134 1.25 -4.43 10.54
C ASP A 134 0.68 -4.76 11.94
N GLY A 135 0.47 -6.06 12.22
CA GLY A 135 0.16 -6.56 13.56
C GLY A 135 1.37 -6.47 14.47
N GLY A 136 1.38 -5.50 15.40
CA GLY A 136 2.51 -5.25 16.29
C GLY A 136 2.86 -6.44 17.20
N CYS A 137 4.16 -6.57 17.50
CA CYS A 137 4.79 -7.60 18.35
C CYS A 137 4.81 -9.03 17.76
N CYS A 138 5.76 -9.28 16.85
CA CYS A 138 6.29 -10.62 16.65
C CYS A 138 6.94 -11.15 17.95
N SER A 139 6.20 -11.96 18.74
CA SER A 139 6.74 -12.65 19.91
C SER A 139 7.71 -13.80 19.57
N VAL A 140 7.97 -14.04 18.28
CA VAL A 140 8.83 -15.13 17.79
C VAL A 140 10.24 -14.61 17.48
N SER A 141 10.93 -14.20 18.54
CA SER A 141 12.38 -13.98 18.57
C SER A 141 13.03 -14.58 19.83
N ALA A 142 12.33 -15.53 20.47
CA ALA A 142 12.71 -16.17 21.73
C ALA A 142 13.14 -17.64 21.59
N THR A 143 13.51 -18.09 20.38
CA THR A 143 14.29 -19.32 20.20
C THR A 143 15.79 -18.98 20.19
N TYR A 144 16.28 -18.53 21.34
CA TYR A 144 17.70 -18.62 21.65
C TYR A 144 18.09 -20.10 21.59
N ASN A 145 19.16 -20.43 20.85
CA ASN A 145 19.63 -21.81 20.76
C ASN A 145 20.40 -22.17 22.03
N ASP A 146 19.67 -22.46 23.10
CA ASP A 146 20.23 -23.18 24.25
C ASP A 146 20.45 -24.64 23.85
N SER A 147 21.66 -24.87 23.34
CA SER A 147 22.21 -26.18 23.02
C SER A 147 23.67 -26.22 23.47
N ASP A 148 23.91 -25.84 24.73
CA ASP A 148 25.16 -26.12 25.46
C ASP A 148 25.03 -27.52 26.11
N PRO A 149 25.53 -28.61 25.50
CA PRO A 149 25.61 -29.91 26.16
C PRO A 149 26.69 -29.85 27.25
N LYS A 150 26.32 -29.40 28.44
CA LYS A 150 27.20 -29.40 29.63
C LYS A 150 27.66 -30.83 29.92
N THR A 151 28.94 -31.06 29.67
CA THR A 151 29.65 -32.28 30.04
C THR A 151 29.67 -32.49 31.54
N PHE A 152 29.39 -33.72 31.95
CA PHE A 152 29.63 -34.32 33.26
C PHE A 152 30.07 -35.78 33.03
#